data_AF-A0A7K0Z7N7-F1
#
_entry.id   AF-A0A7K0Z7N7-F1
#
_cell.length_a   1.000
_cell.length_b   1.000
_cell.length_c   1.000
_cell.angle_alpha   90.00
_cell.angle_beta   90.00
_cell.angle_gamma   90.00
#
_symmetry.space_group_name_H-M   'P 1'
#
loop_
_entity.id
_entity.type
_entity.pdbx_description
1 polymer ?
#
loop_
_entity_poly.entity_id
_entity_poly.type
_entity_poly.pdbx_seq_one_letter_code
_entity_poly.pdbx_strand_id
1 'polypeptide(L)'
;LIALVLRVIAISLGKAAIEQFEWVFFIFGAFLIYTAVTLFMENSHDDEEEEEESRIIKFLRAKGLKPFTIALLALGMTDLLFALDSIPAIFGLTQNVYIVITANIFALMGLRQLYFLIGGLMTRLIYIGKGLSAILAFIGVKLIFHAFHAVDIHEIAGVHIPDFTITQSLSVIVLCLLVATVASLISTRNSVKKEH
;
A
#
# COMPACT_ATOMS: atom_id res chain seq x y z
N LEU A 1 17.10 10.33 0.10
CA LEU A 1 17.59 10.64 1.46
C LEU A 1 16.46 11.14 2.37
N ILE A 2 15.74 12.21 2.04
CA ILE A 2 14.59 12.68 2.85
C ILE A 2 13.52 11.60 3.04
N ALA A 3 13.13 10.87 1.98
CA ALA A 3 12.18 9.75 2.08
C ALA A 3 12.66 8.61 3.00
N LEU A 4 13.97 8.33 3.03
CA LEU A 4 14.53 7.34 3.96
C LEU A 4 14.37 7.80 5.41
N VAL A 5 14.68 9.08 5.69
CA VAL A 5 14.57 9.66 7.04
C VAL A 5 13.12 9.66 7.51
N LEU A 6 12.19 10.10 6.66
CA LEU A 6 10.75 10.08 6.96
C LEU A 6 10.25 8.67 7.26
N ARG A 7 10.70 7.68 6.47
CA ARG A 7 10.35 6.29 6.68
C ARG A 7 10.92 5.71 7.97
N VAL A 8 12.16 6.03 8.33
CA VAL A 8 12.75 5.62 9.62
C VAL A 8 11.96 6.21 10.79
N ILE A 9 11.61 7.49 10.72
CA ILE A 9 10.80 8.17 11.75
C ILE A 9 9.42 7.51 11.84
N ALA A 10 8.73 7.32 10.71
CA ALA A 10 7.41 6.69 10.66
C ALA A 10 7.40 5.25 11.20
N ILE A 11 8.42 4.44 10.91
CA ILE A 11 8.54 3.06 11.41
C ILE A 11 8.82 3.06 12.92
N SER A 12 9.70 3.94 13.39
CA SER A 12 10.02 4.04 14.82
C SER A 12 8.82 4.55 15.64
N LEU A 13 8.07 5.53 15.13
CA LEU A 13 6.83 6.00 15.74
C LEU A 13 5.71 4.97 15.62
N GLY A 14 5.60 4.29 14.48
CA GLY A 14 4.62 3.23 14.25
C GLY A 14 4.80 2.04 15.19
N LYS A 15 6.04 1.69 15.51
CA LYS A 15 6.36 0.70 16.55
C LYS A 15 5.72 1.09 17.89
N ALA A 16 6.02 2.30 18.36
CA ALA A 16 5.53 2.78 19.64
C ALA A 16 4.00 2.93 19.68
N ALA A 17 3.38 3.29 18.55
CA ALA A 17 1.94 3.41 18.43
C ALA A 17 1.22 2.06 18.50
N ILE A 18 1.74 1.01 17.84
CA ILE A 18 1.10 -0.31 17.80
C ILE A 18 1.37 -1.12 19.08
N GLU A 19 2.56 -0.96 19.68
CA GLU A 19 2.94 -1.66 20.92
C GLU A 19 2.09 -1.22 22.13
N GLN A 20 1.38 -0.08 22.05
CA GLN A 20 0.52 0.43 23.12
C GLN A 20 -0.98 0.41 22.81
N PHE A 21 -1.40 0.25 21.56
CA PHE A 21 -2.79 0.52 21.17
C PHE A 21 -3.33 -0.44 20.11
N GLU A 22 -4.12 -1.43 20.53
CA GLU A 22 -4.74 -2.40 19.64
C GLU A 22 -5.86 -1.82 18.75
N TRP A 23 -6.54 -0.75 19.20
CA TRP A 23 -7.58 -0.05 18.42
C TRP A 23 -7.04 0.58 17.13
N VAL A 24 -5.71 0.80 17.06
CA VAL A 24 -5.03 1.33 15.89
C VAL A 24 -5.16 0.39 14.69
N PHE A 25 -5.22 -0.92 14.91
CA PHE A 25 -5.46 -1.89 13.83
C PHE A 25 -6.83 -1.74 13.18
N PHE A 26 -7.87 -1.34 13.94
CA PHE A 26 -9.21 -1.11 13.41
C PHE A 26 -9.24 0.09 12.47
N ILE A 27 -8.59 1.19 12.88
CA ILE A 27 -8.49 2.40 12.05
C ILE A 27 -7.69 2.12 10.78
N PHE A 28 -6.58 1.41 10.89
CA PHE A 28 -5.78 1.06 9.73
C PHE A 28 -6.53 0.11 8.78
N GLY A 29 -7.23 -0.90 9.31
CA GLY A 29 -8.04 -1.79 8.49
C GLY A 29 -9.14 -1.05 7.71
N ALA A 30 -9.87 -0.16 8.38
CA ALA A 30 -10.90 0.68 7.74
C ALA A 30 -10.29 1.62 6.68
N PHE A 31 -9.15 2.23 6.98
CA PHE A 31 -8.42 3.09 6.06
C PHE A 31 -7.97 2.33 4.79
N LEU A 32 -7.41 1.13 4.93
CA LEU A 32 -6.96 0.32 3.79
C LEU A 32 -8.13 -0.09 2.90
N ILE A 33 -9.29 -0.42 3.47
CA ILE A 33 -10.51 -0.70 2.68
C ILE A 33 -10.95 0.55 1.92
N TYR A 34 -10.95 1.72 2.55
CA TYR A 34 -11.28 2.98 1.88
C TYR A 34 -10.35 3.26 0.70
N THR A 35 -9.04 3.09 0.90
CA THR A 35 -8.05 3.28 -0.17
C THR A 35 -8.22 2.23 -1.28
N ALA A 36 -8.56 0.99 -0.93
CA ALA A 36 -8.80 -0.08 -1.91
C ALA A 36 -9.98 0.27 -2.83
N VAL A 37 -11.09 0.74 -2.26
CA VAL A 37 -12.29 1.14 -3.00
C VAL A 37 -11.99 2.36 -3.88
N THR A 38 -11.35 3.37 -3.31
CA THR A 38 -10.95 4.59 -4.06
C THR A 38 -10.07 4.22 -5.25
N LEU A 39 -9.03 3.40 -5.03
CA LEU A 39 -8.11 2.97 -6.07
C LEU A 39 -8.82 2.12 -7.14
N PHE A 40 -9.77 1.26 -6.76
CA PHE A 40 -10.54 0.48 -7.72
C PHE A 40 -11.43 1.36 -8.61
N MET A 41 -12.05 2.39 -8.02
CA MET A 41 -12.87 3.36 -8.74
C MET A 41 -12.04 4.22 -9.70
N GLU A 42 -10.88 4.71 -9.27
CA GLU A 42 -9.99 5.55 -10.09
C GLU A 42 -9.41 4.78 -11.28
N ASN A 43 -9.10 3.49 -11.12
CA ASN A 43 -8.63 2.64 -12.23
C ASN A 43 -9.74 2.16 -13.19
N SER A 44 -10.99 2.58 -12.98
CA SER A 44 -12.15 2.22 -13.82
C SER A 44 -12.63 3.37 -14.70
N HIS A 45 -12.26 4.62 -14.38
CA HIS A 45 -12.50 5.78 -15.22
C HIS A 45 -11.30 6.00 -16.16
N ASP A 46 -11.40 5.47 -17.37
CA ASP A 46 -10.45 5.67 -18.49
C ASP A 46 -10.96 6.78 -19.44
N ASP A 47 -11.73 7.72 -18.89
CA ASP A 47 -12.21 8.89 -19.63
C ASP A 47 -11.30 10.07 -19.34
N GLU A 48 -11.01 10.83 -20.40
CA GLU A 48 -10.27 12.08 -20.46
C GLU A 48 -10.87 13.14 -19.52
N GLU A 49 -10.73 13.00 -18.22
CA GLU A 49 -10.95 14.09 -17.29
C GLU A 49 -9.67 14.94 -17.29
N GLU A 50 -9.80 16.14 -17.87
CA GLU A 50 -8.88 17.26 -17.64
C GLU A 50 -8.41 17.21 -16.19
N GLU A 51 -7.09 17.24 -15.95
CA GLU A 51 -6.51 17.25 -14.60
C GLU A 51 -7.12 18.41 -13.78
N GLU A 52 -8.27 18.17 -13.15
CA GLU A 52 -8.88 19.11 -12.24
C GLU A 52 -7.94 19.16 -11.05
N GLU A 53 -7.10 20.19 -11.02
CA GLU A 53 -6.17 20.48 -9.94
C GLU A 53 -6.93 20.27 -8.62
N SER A 54 -6.57 19.21 -7.88
CA SER A 54 -7.31 18.75 -6.70
C SER A 54 -7.66 19.94 -5.83
N ARG A 55 -8.90 20.03 -5.30
CA ARG A 55 -9.35 21.18 -4.48
C ARG A 55 -8.35 21.52 -3.37
N ILE A 56 -7.64 20.51 -2.88
CA ILE A 56 -6.55 20.63 -1.91
C ILE A 56 -5.38 21.44 -2.47
N ILE A 57 -4.94 21.18 -3.70
CA ILE A 57 -3.86 21.92 -4.39
C ILE A 57 -4.28 23.38 -4.63
N LYS A 58 -5.51 23.62 -5.11
CA LYS A 58 -6.05 24.99 -5.29
C LYS A 58 -6.09 25.75 -3.96
N PHE A 59 -6.53 25.11 -2.88
CA PHE A 59 -6.56 25.70 -1.55
C PHE A 59 -5.16 26.00 -1.00
N LEU A 60 -4.22 25.06 -1.14
CA LEU A 60 -2.83 25.25 -0.68
C LEU A 60 -2.12 26.36 -1.47
N ARG A 61 -2.40 26.45 -2.78
CA ARG A 61 -1.87 27.52 -3.64
C ARG A 61 -2.47 28.88 -3.30
N ALA A 62 -3.78 28.95 -3.02
CA ALA A 62 -4.45 30.16 -2.53
C ALA A 62 -3.90 30.64 -1.17
N LYS A 63 -3.39 29.71 -0.35
CA LYS A 63 -2.71 30.00 0.91
C LYS A 63 -1.24 30.42 0.74
N GLY A 64 -0.76 30.58 -0.50
CA GLY A 64 0.58 31.07 -0.81
C GLY A 64 1.69 30.01 -0.82
N LEU A 65 1.35 28.71 -0.77
CA LEU A 65 2.36 27.66 -0.90
C LEU A 65 2.90 27.57 -2.33
N LYS A 66 4.22 27.49 -2.45
CA LYS A 66 4.89 27.27 -3.73
C LYS A 66 4.62 25.83 -4.23
N PRO A 67 4.54 25.60 -5.56
CA PRO A 67 4.35 24.25 -6.12
C PRO A 67 5.35 23.22 -5.60
N PHE A 68 6.62 23.61 -5.43
CA PHE A 68 7.65 22.77 -4.82
C PHE A 68 7.31 22.31 -3.40
N THR A 69 6.74 23.20 -2.58
CA THR A 69 6.34 22.87 -1.20
C THR A 69 5.12 21.96 -1.18
N ILE A 70 4.16 22.19 -2.10
CA ILE A 70 3.00 21.31 -2.26
C ILE A 70 3.46 19.91 -2.68
N ALA A 71 4.38 19.81 -3.64
CA ALA A 71 4.95 18.54 -4.07
C ALA A 71 5.74 17.83 -2.95
N LEU A 72 6.53 18.57 -2.16
CA LEU A 72 7.26 18.01 -1.01
C LEU A 72 6.30 17.50 0.07
N LEU A 73 5.24 18.24 0.35
CA LEU A 73 4.20 17.84 1.31
C LEU A 73 3.43 16.62 0.79
N ALA A 74 3.02 16.61 -0.48
CA ALA A 74 2.34 15.49 -1.10
C ALA A 74 3.23 14.23 -1.09
N LEU A 75 4.52 14.34 -1.44
CA LEU A 75 5.47 13.23 -1.37
C LEU A 75 5.63 12.69 0.05
N GLY A 76 5.74 13.58 1.05
CA GLY A 76 5.83 13.19 2.45
C GLY A 76 4.55 12.53 2.97
N MET A 77 3.39 13.05 2.58
CA MET A 77 2.08 12.46 2.92
C MET A 77 1.92 11.09 2.26
N THR A 78 2.23 10.96 0.97
CA THR A 78 2.15 9.69 0.24
C THR A 78 3.12 8.65 0.80
N ASP A 79 4.35 9.02 1.18
CA ASP A 79 5.28 8.09 1.83
C ASP A 79 4.79 7.66 3.22
N LEU A 80 4.19 8.58 3.99
CA LEU A 80 3.54 8.25 5.27
C LEU A 80 2.36 7.30 5.07
N LEU A 81 1.51 7.57 4.07
CA LEU A 81 0.39 6.70 3.71
C LEU A 81 0.85 5.31 3.27
N PHE A 82 1.94 5.21 2.49
CA PHE A 82 2.56 3.92 2.16
C PHE A 82 3.17 3.22 3.38
N ALA A 83 3.67 3.97 4.36
CA ALA A 83 4.18 3.39 5.60
C ALA A 83 3.07 2.66 6.37
N LEU A 84 1.81 3.10 6.27
CA LEU A 84 0.67 2.50 6.98
C LEU A 84 0.39 1.05 6.60
N ASP A 85 0.60 0.64 5.34
CA ASP A 85 0.47 -0.76 4.91
C ASP A 85 1.70 -1.57 5.33
N SER A 86 2.89 -0.97 5.19
CA SER A 86 4.14 -1.64 5.52
C SER A 86 4.31 -1.92 7.01
N ILE A 87 3.76 -1.07 7.90
CA ILE A 87 3.94 -1.17 9.35
C ILE A 87 3.31 -2.47 9.90
N PRO A 88 2.00 -2.76 9.70
CA PRO A 88 1.41 -4.01 10.15
C PRO A 88 2.05 -5.24 9.49
N ALA A 89 2.41 -5.15 8.20
CA ALA A 89 3.05 -6.25 7.48
C ALA A 89 4.44 -6.57 8.04
N ILE A 90 5.24 -5.54 8.34
CA ILE A 90 6.60 -5.68 8.87
C ILE A 90 6.57 -6.19 10.31
N PHE A 91 5.76 -5.61 11.19
CA PHE A 91 5.65 -6.07 12.57
C PHE A 91 4.98 -7.45 12.68
N GLY A 92 4.15 -7.83 11.70
CA GLY A 92 3.67 -9.20 11.56
C GLY A 92 4.76 -10.24 11.24
N LEU A 93 5.93 -9.82 10.73
CA LEU A 93 7.06 -10.70 10.40
C LEU A 93 8.24 -10.56 11.35
N THR A 94 8.57 -9.35 11.78
CA THR A 94 9.73 -9.07 12.64
C THR A 94 9.53 -7.83 13.49
N GLN A 95 9.88 -7.95 14.76
CA GLN A 95 9.86 -6.83 15.73
C GLN A 95 11.21 -6.10 15.79
N ASN A 96 12.21 -6.56 15.02
CA ASN A 96 13.54 -5.99 15.03
C ASN A 96 13.64 -4.82 14.04
N VAL A 97 13.55 -3.60 14.56
CA VAL A 97 13.66 -2.34 13.80
C VAL A 97 14.94 -2.27 12.97
N TYR A 98 16.06 -2.84 13.42
CA TYR A 98 17.31 -2.84 12.65
C TYR A 98 17.17 -3.63 11.34
N ILE A 99 16.51 -4.79 11.37
CA ILE A 99 16.27 -5.60 10.15
C ILE A 99 15.41 -4.80 9.16
N VAL A 100 14.41 -4.09 9.66
CA VAL A 100 13.51 -3.26 8.87
C VAL A 100 14.23 -2.10 8.18
N ILE A 101 15.03 -1.36 8.94
CA ILE A 101 15.80 -0.22 8.43
C ILE A 101 16.81 -0.69 7.38
N THR A 102 17.55 -1.75 7.68
CA THR A 102 18.53 -2.34 6.75
C THR A 102 17.87 -2.78 5.45
N ALA A 103 16.72 -3.47 5.50
CA ALA A 103 15.99 -3.88 4.29
C ALA A 103 15.54 -2.68 3.43
N ASN A 104 15.05 -1.61 4.05
CA ASN A 104 14.63 -0.40 3.33
C ASN A 104 15.81 0.35 2.68
N ILE A 105 16.95 0.44 3.37
CA ILE A 105 18.17 1.01 2.80
C ILE A 105 18.63 0.20 1.60
N PHE A 106 18.64 -1.13 1.71
CA PHE A 106 19.06 -2.02 0.62
C PHE A 106 18.14 -1.89 -0.61
N ALA A 107 16.83 -1.79 -0.39
CA ALA A 107 15.85 -1.55 -1.46
C ALA A 107 16.11 -0.22 -2.20
N LEU A 108 16.46 0.85 -1.49
CA LEU A 108 16.78 2.14 -2.10
C LEU A 108 18.13 2.15 -2.82
N MET A 109 19.12 1.39 -2.35
CA MET A 109 20.44 1.32 -3.01
C MET A 109 20.36 0.67 -4.40
N GLY A 110 19.43 -0.26 -4.62
CA GLY A 110 19.20 -0.89 -5.93
C GLY A 110 18.40 -0.05 -6.93
N LEU A 111 17.88 1.10 -6.51
CA LEU A 111 16.86 1.84 -7.25
C LEU A 111 17.35 2.37 -8.61
N ARG A 112 18.64 2.73 -8.74
CA ARG A 112 19.20 3.19 -10.03
C ARG A 112 19.09 2.13 -11.13
N GLN A 113 19.38 0.87 -10.79
CA GLN A 113 19.26 -0.24 -11.73
C GLN A 113 17.81 -0.58 -12.02
N LEU A 114 16.95 -0.45 -11.00
CA LEU A 114 15.53 -0.72 -11.14
C LEU A 114 14.82 0.34 -11.97
N TYR A 115 15.20 1.61 -11.92
CA TYR A 115 14.59 2.67 -12.75
C TYR A 115 14.73 2.39 -14.24
N PHE A 116 15.88 1.88 -14.67
CA PHE A 116 16.10 1.49 -16.07
C PHE A 116 15.19 0.32 -16.48
N LEU A 117 15.00 -0.65 -15.58
CA LEU A 117 14.09 -1.77 -15.81
C LEU A 117 12.61 -1.34 -15.77
N ILE A 118 12.23 -0.52 -14.78
CA ILE A 118 10.87 -0.01 -14.57
C ILE A 118 10.41 0.80 -15.78
N GLY A 119 11.28 1.59 -16.42
CA GLY A 119 10.92 2.31 -17.65
C GLY A 119 10.34 1.39 -18.74
N GLY A 120 10.90 0.18 -18.89
CA GLY A 120 10.39 -0.82 -19.84
C GLY A 120 9.24 -1.68 -19.31
N LEU A 121 9.07 -1.77 -17.99
CA LEU A 121 8.01 -2.53 -17.35
C LEU A 121 6.73 -1.72 -17.13
N MET A 122 6.79 -0.38 -16.99
CA MET A 122 5.62 0.48 -16.78
C MET A 122 4.62 0.35 -17.92
N THR A 123 5.09 0.23 -19.17
CA THR A 123 4.23 -0.02 -20.33
C THR A 123 3.57 -1.40 -20.35
N ARG A 124 4.06 -2.33 -19.53
CA ARG A 124 3.58 -3.72 -19.45
C ARG A 124 2.72 -4.03 -18.22
N LEU A 125 2.61 -3.08 -17.29
CA LEU A 125 1.97 -3.30 -16.00
C LEU A 125 0.70 -2.45 -15.82
N ILE A 126 -0.15 -2.47 -16.84
CA ILE A 126 -1.40 -1.68 -16.94
C ILE A 126 -2.40 -2.03 -15.82
N TYR A 127 -2.45 -3.29 -15.40
CA TYR A 127 -3.42 -3.75 -14.38
C TYR A 127 -2.91 -3.68 -12.94
N ILE A 128 -1.75 -3.06 -12.67
CA ILE A 128 -1.23 -2.94 -11.29
C ILE A 128 -2.26 -2.30 -10.37
N GLY A 129 -2.93 -1.23 -10.80
CA GLY A 129 -3.88 -0.51 -9.95
C GLY A 129 -5.03 -1.40 -9.47
N LYS A 130 -5.56 -2.23 -10.37
CA LYS A 130 -6.62 -3.22 -10.07
C LYS A 130 -6.11 -4.38 -9.20
N GLY A 131 -4.86 -4.81 -9.39
CA GLY A 131 -4.23 -5.81 -8.54
C GLY A 131 -3.96 -5.29 -7.12
N LEU A 132 -3.47 -4.05 -7.02
CA LEU A 132 -3.15 -3.40 -5.76
C LEU A 132 -4.42 -3.15 -4.93
N SER A 133 -5.53 -2.72 -5.55
CA SER A 133 -6.79 -2.54 -4.82
C SER A 133 -7.32 -3.85 -4.24
N ALA A 134 -7.23 -4.96 -4.98
CA ALA A 134 -7.63 -6.28 -4.49
C ALA A 134 -6.78 -6.73 -3.29
N ILE A 135 -5.46 -6.51 -3.36
CA ILE A 135 -4.54 -6.82 -2.25
C ILE A 135 -4.84 -5.94 -1.04
N LEU A 136 -5.06 -4.64 -1.25
CA LEU A 136 -5.32 -3.68 -0.18
C LEU A 136 -6.67 -3.96 0.54
N ALA A 137 -7.69 -4.36 -0.22
CA ALA A 137 -8.96 -4.83 0.34
C ALA A 137 -8.76 -6.09 1.20
N PHE A 138 -8.00 -7.07 0.70
CA PHE A 138 -7.71 -8.30 1.42
C PHE A 138 -6.93 -8.04 2.72
N ILE A 139 -5.89 -7.20 2.67
CA ILE A 139 -5.10 -6.82 3.86
C ILE A 139 -5.96 -6.03 4.85
N GLY A 140 -6.77 -5.07 4.38
CA GLY A 140 -7.67 -4.29 5.22
C GLY A 140 -8.66 -5.17 5.99
N VAL A 141 -9.30 -6.12 5.30
CA VAL A 141 -10.19 -7.11 5.91
C VAL A 141 -9.45 -7.94 6.96
N LYS A 142 -8.24 -8.44 6.63
CA LYS A 142 -7.41 -9.20 7.58
C LYS A 142 -7.08 -8.39 8.83
N LEU A 143 -6.72 -7.10 8.71
CA LEU A 143 -6.40 -6.25 9.85
C LEU A 143 -7.59 -6.03 10.78
N ILE A 144 -8.79 -5.89 10.21
CA ILE A 144 -10.03 -5.78 11.00
C ILE A 144 -10.27 -7.08 11.79
N PHE A 145 -10.10 -8.25 11.16
CA PHE A 145 -10.22 -9.53 11.87
C PHE A 145 -9.16 -9.70 12.98
N HIS A 146 -7.92 -9.26 12.74
CA HIS A 146 -6.87 -9.27 13.77
C HIS A 146 -7.21 -8.35 14.95
N ALA A 147 -7.78 -7.17 14.68
CA ALA A 147 -8.24 -6.26 15.71
C ALA A 147 -9.38 -6.86 16.56
N PHE A 148 -10.28 -7.64 15.95
CA PHE A 148 -11.33 -8.35 16.68
C PHE A 148 -10.78 -9.45 17.60
N HIS A 149 -9.70 -10.13 17.22
CA HIS A 149 -9.04 -11.12 18.07
C HIS A 149 -8.29 -10.48 19.25
N ALA A 150 -7.75 -9.27 19.07
CA ALA A 150 -7.06 -8.53 20.13
C ALA A 150 -8.02 -8.04 21.24
N VAL A 151 -9.28 -7.72 20.89
CA VAL A 151 -10.30 -7.19 21.83
C VAL A 151 -11.00 -8.30 22.65
N ASP A 152 -10.50 -9.54 22.62
CA ASP A 152 -11.00 -10.64 23.47
C ASP A 152 -12.51 -10.93 23.33
N ILE A 153 -13.08 -10.70 22.14
CA ILE A 153 -14.44 -11.14 21.78
C ILE A 153 -14.33 -12.55 21.17
N HIS A 154 -13.99 -13.52 22.02
CA HIS A 154 -13.73 -14.90 21.58
C HIS A 154 -14.95 -15.62 20.98
N GLU A 155 -16.18 -15.09 21.07
CA GLU A 155 -17.34 -15.66 20.39
C GLU A 155 -18.38 -14.60 20.02
N ILE A 156 -18.72 -14.50 18.74
CA ILE A 156 -20.09 -14.18 18.32
C ILE A 156 -20.57 -15.36 17.50
N ALA A 157 -21.55 -16.10 18.04
CA ALA A 157 -22.27 -17.21 17.42
C ALA A 157 -21.57 -18.60 17.35
N GLY A 158 -20.75 -18.98 18.33
CA GLY A 158 -20.33 -20.38 18.53
C GLY A 158 -19.55 -21.03 17.37
N VAL A 159 -18.99 -20.22 16.48
CA VAL A 159 -18.11 -20.67 15.39
C VAL A 159 -16.70 -20.19 15.72
N HIS A 160 -15.80 -21.14 15.98
CA HIS A 160 -14.37 -20.88 16.12
C HIS A 160 -13.87 -20.21 14.83
N ILE A 161 -13.40 -18.98 14.96
CA ILE A 161 -12.83 -18.22 13.83
C ILE A 161 -11.49 -18.88 13.50
N PRO A 162 -11.23 -19.28 12.24
CA PRO A 162 -9.98 -19.94 11.87
C PRO A 162 -8.78 -19.03 12.16
N ASP A 163 -7.78 -19.55 12.89
CA ASP A 163 -6.49 -18.88 13.06
C ASP A 163 -5.83 -18.70 11.69
N PHE A 164 -5.86 -17.47 11.16
CA PHE A 164 -5.11 -17.14 9.96
C PHE A 164 -3.61 -17.11 10.29
N THR A 165 -2.99 -18.27 10.17
CA THR A 165 -1.54 -18.41 10.30
C THR A 165 -0.87 -17.52 9.24
N ILE A 166 0.23 -16.85 9.60
CA ILE A 166 0.99 -15.94 8.72
C ILE A 166 1.24 -16.58 7.34
N THR A 167 1.53 -17.88 7.31
CA THR A 167 1.72 -18.71 6.11
C THR A 167 0.53 -18.70 5.16
N GLN A 168 -0.71 -18.77 5.65
CA GLN A 168 -1.91 -18.73 4.82
C GLN A 168 -2.09 -17.34 4.21
N SER A 169 -1.94 -16.28 5.00
CA SER A 169 -2.04 -14.90 4.48
C SER A 169 -0.94 -14.59 3.46
N LEU A 170 0.28 -15.07 3.70
CA LEU A 170 1.40 -14.94 2.78
C LEU A 170 1.13 -15.68 1.47
N SER A 171 0.58 -16.90 1.54
CA SER A 171 0.24 -17.68 0.35
C SER A 171 -0.82 -16.99 -0.53
N VAL A 172 -1.83 -16.36 0.09
CA VAL A 172 -2.88 -15.64 -0.64
C VAL A 172 -2.34 -14.36 -1.27
N ILE A 173 -1.50 -13.60 -0.56
CA ILE A 173 -0.86 -12.39 -1.11
C ILE A 173 0.04 -12.76 -2.30
N VAL A 174 0.88 -13.79 -2.16
CA VAL A 174 1.75 -14.27 -3.24
C VAL A 174 0.93 -14.74 -4.43
N LEU A 175 -0.14 -15.51 -4.20
CA LEU A 175 -1.02 -15.98 -5.27
C LEU A 175 -1.70 -14.81 -6.00
N CYS A 176 -2.23 -13.84 -5.25
CA CYS A 176 -2.88 -12.66 -5.81
C CYS A 176 -1.90 -11.82 -6.65
N LEU A 177 -0.69 -11.60 -6.14
CA LEU A 177 0.38 -10.91 -6.87
C LEU A 177 0.78 -11.66 -8.14
N LEU A 178 0.89 -12.99 -8.07
CA LEU A 178 1.27 -13.81 -9.22
C LEU A 178 0.18 -13.75 -10.29
N VAL A 179 -1.09 -13.88 -9.91
CA VAL A 179 -2.24 -13.75 -10.82
C VAL A 179 -2.30 -12.36 -11.45
N ALA A 180 -2.18 -11.29 -10.65
CA ALA A 180 -2.20 -9.92 -11.14
C ALA A 180 -1.04 -9.65 -12.12
N THR A 181 0.16 -10.11 -11.78
CA THR A 181 1.35 -9.95 -12.62
C THR A 181 1.21 -10.71 -13.94
N VAL A 182 0.77 -11.97 -13.90
CA VAL A 182 0.57 -12.80 -15.10
C VAL A 182 -0.55 -12.25 -15.97
N ALA A 183 -1.68 -11.85 -15.38
CA ALA A 183 -2.79 -11.23 -16.12
C ALA A 183 -2.34 -9.94 -16.82
N SER A 184 -1.55 -9.11 -16.14
CA SER A 184 -1.00 -7.87 -16.69
C SER A 184 -0.07 -8.15 -17.87
N LEU A 185 0.87 -9.09 -17.73
CA LEU A 185 1.79 -9.48 -18.81
C LEU A 185 1.09 -10.11 -20.01
N ILE A 186 0.06 -10.93 -19.80
CA ILE A 186 -0.74 -11.54 -20.87
C ILE A 186 -1.52 -10.47 -21.64
N SER A 187 -2.14 -9.52 -20.93
CA SER A 187 -2.92 -8.48 -21.59
C SER A 187 -2.03 -7.56 -22.43
N THR A 188 -0.85 -7.17 -21.95
CA THR A 188 0.12 -6.39 -22.75
C THR A 188 0.59 -7.16 -23.97
N ARG A 189 0.81 -8.48 -23.88
CA ARG A 189 1.19 -9.31 -25.04
C ARG A 189 0.09 -9.35 -26.10
N ASN A 190 -1.18 -9.36 -25.69
CA ASN A 190 -2.32 -9.38 -26.61
C ASN A 190 -2.59 -8.02 -27.27
N SER A 191 -2.29 -6.90 -26.61
CA SER A 191 -2.40 -5.57 -27.23
C SER A 191 -1.41 -5.36 -28.39
N VAL A 192 -0.18 -5.90 -28.29
CA VAL A 192 0.83 -5.84 -29.36
C VAL A 192 0.44 -6.68 -30.60
N LYS A 193 -0.42 -7.70 -30.42
CA LYS A 193 -0.85 -8.59 -31.53
C LYS A 193 -2.05 -8.04 -32.32
N LYS A 194 -2.70 -6.97 -31.86
CA LYS A 194 -3.84 -6.34 -32.55
C LYS A 194 -3.45 -5.24 -33.55
N GLU A 195 -2.17 -4.85 -33.59
CA GLU A 195 -1.63 -3.82 -34.50
C GLU A 195 -0.85 -4.38 -35.71
N HIS A 196 -0.86 -5.71 -35.91
CA HIS A 196 -0.30 -6.39 -37.08
C HIS A 196 -1.36 -7.25 -37.76
#